data_AF-A0A382IEA8-F1
#
_entry.id   AF-A0A382IEA8-F1
#
_cell.length_a   1.000
_cell.length_b   1.000
_cell.length_c   1.000
_cell.angle_alpha   90.00
_cell.angle_beta   90.00
_cell.angle_gamma   90.00
#
_symmetry.space_group_name_H-M   'P 1'
#
loop_
_entity.id
_entity.type
_entity.pdbx_description
1 polymer ?
#
loop_
_entity_poly.entity_id
_entity_poly.type
_entity_poly.pdbx_seq_one_letter_code
_entity_poly.pdbx_strand_id
1 'polypeptide(L)' 'MLAIIPARGGSKRLPRKNILDLAGKPLIAWTIEAALNSKYIDRIVVSTDNQEIATIAKEHGALVPFLRKP' A
#
# COMPACT_ATOMS: atom_id res chain seq x y z
N MET A 1 -10.30 13.43 5.77
CA MET A 1 -9.83 13.34 4.38
C MET A 1 -9.61 11.90 3.94
N LEU A 2 -9.76 11.59 2.65
CA LEU A 2 -9.40 10.30 2.07
C LEU A 2 -7.98 10.35 1.47
N ALA A 3 -7.13 9.42 1.85
CA ALA A 3 -5.83 9.18 1.22
C ALA A 3 -5.88 7.96 0.31
N ILE A 4 -5.32 8.07 -0.90
CA ILE A 4 -5.23 6.98 -1.87
C ILE A 4 -3.76 6.68 -2.15
N ILE A 5 -3.34 5.44 -1.94
CA ILE A 5 -1.98 4.96 -2.18
C ILE A 5 -2.00 4.01 -3.40
N PRO A 6 -1.60 4.48 -4.60
CA PRO A 6 -1.51 3.63 -5.78
C PRO A 6 -0.25 2.75 -5.73
N ALA A 7 -0.43 1.43 -5.71
CA ALA A 7 0.68 0.47 -5.64
C ALA A 7 0.47 -0.66 -6.66
N ARG A 8 1.18 -0.61 -7.79
CA ARG A 8 1.13 -1.67 -8.82
C ARG A 8 2.15 -2.77 -8.57
N GLY A 9 1.84 -4.01 -8.93
CA GLY A 9 2.78 -5.14 -8.89
C GLY A 9 3.93 -4.99 -9.90
N GLY A 10 3.62 -4.49 -11.11
CA GLY A 10 4.54 -4.37 -12.24
C GLY A 10 5.56 -3.22 -12.11
N SER A 11 6.57 -3.38 -11.25
CA SER A 11 7.69 -2.43 -11.16
C SER A 11 8.84 -2.83 -12.10
N LYS A 12 9.08 -2.03 -13.16
CA LYS A 12 10.07 -2.33 -14.22
C LYS A 12 11.53 -2.24 -13.75
N ARG A 13 11.88 -1.22 -12.95
CA ARG A 13 13.26 -0.96 -12.50
C ARG A 13 13.64 -1.70 -11.22
N LEU A 14 12.65 -1.94 -10.35
CA LEU A 14 12.85 -2.65 -9.08
C LEU A 14 11.66 -3.59 -8.88
N PRO A 15 11.79 -4.87 -9.26
CA PRO A 15 10.72 -5.85 -9.11
C PRO A 15 10.19 -5.88 -7.67
N ARG A 16 8.86 -6.04 -7.52
CA ARG A 16 8.19 -6.13 -6.21
C ARG A 16 8.44 -4.93 -5.27
N LYS A 17 8.85 -3.76 -5.79
CA LYS A 17 9.19 -2.54 -5.04
C LYS A 17 8.31 -2.29 -3.80
N ASN A 18 6.98 -2.36 -3.94
CA ASN A 18 6.05 -1.97 -2.87
C ASN A 18 6.04 -2.93 -1.67
N ILE A 19 6.54 -4.16 -1.84
CA ILE A 19 6.58 -5.20 -0.80
C ILE A 19 8.00 -5.63 -0.47
N LEU A 20 8.98 -5.03 -1.13
CA LEU A 20 10.38 -5.22 -0.81
C LEU A 20 10.63 -4.71 0.61
N ASP A 21 11.41 -5.47 1.38
CA ASP A 21 11.84 -5.03 2.70
C ASP A 21 12.66 -3.75 2.59
N LEU A 22 12.27 -2.76 3.39
CA LEU A 22 13.00 -1.53 3.62
C LEU A 22 13.08 -1.31 5.12
N ALA A 23 14.25 -1.54 5.69
CA ALA A 23 14.52 -1.39 7.11
C ALA A 23 13.56 -2.21 8.01
N GLY A 24 13.34 -3.48 7.65
CA GLY A 24 12.55 -4.43 8.44
C GLY A 24 11.03 -4.35 8.25
N LYS A 25 10.56 -3.59 7.25
CA LYS A 25 9.14 -3.51 6.87
C LYS A 25 8.99 -3.44 5.34
N PRO A 26 7.91 -4.00 4.77
CA PRO A 26 7.58 -3.78 3.36
C PRO A 26 7.49 -2.29 3.03
N LEU A 27 8.02 -1.84 1.89
CA LEU A 27 8.04 -0.41 1.52
C LEU A 27 6.68 0.29 1.67
N ILE A 28 5.59 -0.37 1.25
CA ILE A 28 4.24 0.20 1.32
C ILE A 28 3.77 0.44 2.77
N ALA A 29 4.25 -0.35 3.72
CA ALA A 29 3.90 -0.23 5.13
C ALA A 29 4.27 1.16 5.67
N TRP A 30 5.44 1.67 5.34
CA TRP A 30 5.89 3.01 5.74
C TRP A 30 4.91 4.11 5.31
N THR A 31 4.35 3.99 4.10
CA THR A 31 3.38 4.99 3.59
C THR A 31 2.04 4.87 4.31
N ILE A 32 1.58 3.64 4.58
CA ILE A 32 0.32 3.41 5.29
C ILE A 32 0.43 3.90 6.74
N GLU A 33 1.50 3.55 7.44
CA GLU A 33 1.74 3.99 8.83
C GLU A 33 1.85 5.52 8.93
N ALA A 34 2.53 6.17 7.98
CA ALA A 34 2.59 7.63 7.95
C ALA A 34 1.18 8.26 7.77
N ALA A 35 0.34 7.65 6.93
CA ALA A 35 -1.03 8.10 6.74
C ALA A 35 -1.90 7.85 7.98
N LEU A 36 -1.73 6.71 8.66
CA LEU A 36 -2.43 6.39 9.92
C LEU A 36 -2.08 7.35 11.04
N ASN A 37 -0.83 7.80 11.12
CA ASN A 37 -0.36 8.75 12.13
C ASN A 37 -0.73 10.22 11.83
N SER A 38 -1.37 10.48 10.68
CA SER A 38 -1.79 11.84 10.31
C SER A 38 -3.13 12.20 10.95
N LYS A 39 -3.17 13.31 11.68
CA LYS A 39 -4.40 13.88 12.24
C LYS A 39 -5.43 14.39 11.20
N TYR A 40 -5.06 14.39 9.92
CA TYR A 40 -5.90 14.93 8.84
C TYR A 40 -6.52 13.84 7.96
N ILE A 41 -6.07 12.59 8.06
CA ILE A 41 -6.51 11.49 7.21
C ILE A 41 -7.47 10.61 8.00
N ASP A 42 -8.68 10.44 7.49
CA ASP A 42 -9.72 9.63 8.14
C ASP A 42 -9.74 8.20 7.59
N ARG A 43 -9.40 8.06 6.30
CA ARG A 43 -9.47 6.79 5.56
C ARG A 43 -8.31 6.66 4.62
N ILE A 44 -7.78 5.45 4.53
CA ILE A 44 -6.64 5.09 3.68
C ILE A 44 -7.08 3.97 2.76
N VAL A 45 -6.96 4.18 1.46
CA VAL A 45 -7.25 3.17 0.45
C VAL A 45 -5.97 2.88 -0.34
N VAL A 46 -5.55 1.61 -0.37
CA VAL A 46 -4.51 1.16 -1.28
C VAL A 46 -5.16 0.64 -2.56
N SER A 47 -4.75 1.19 -3.69
CA SER A 47 -5.25 0.81 -5.01
C SER A 47 -4.19 -0.04 -5.73
N THR A 48 -4.46 -1.32 -5.92
CA THR A 48 -3.49 -2.29 -6.45
C THR A 48 -4.13 -3.31 -7.38
N ASP A 49 -3.34 -3.80 -8.33
CA ASP A 49 -3.62 -4.91 -9.25
C ASP A 49 -3.04 -6.24 -8.73
N ASN A 50 -2.33 -6.22 -7.61
CA ASN A 50 -1.55 -7.35 -7.11
C ASN A 50 -2.07 -7.83 -5.75
N GLN A 51 -2.35 -9.12 -5.66
CA GLN A 51 -2.93 -9.75 -4.47
C GLN A 51 -2.01 -9.68 -3.24
N GLU A 52 -0.70 -9.80 -3.42
CA GLU A 52 0.28 -9.76 -2.33
C GLU A 52 0.38 -8.35 -1.72
N ILE A 53 0.42 -7.32 -2.59
CA ILE A 53 0.35 -5.92 -2.16
C ILE A 53 -0.96 -5.67 -1.39
N ALA A 54 -2.08 -6.22 -1.85
CA ALA A 54 -3.38 -6.06 -1.20
C ALA A 54 -3.40 -6.69 0.20
N THR A 55 -2.84 -7.89 0.36
CA THR A 55 -2.77 -8.58 1.65
C THR A 55 -1.95 -7.77 2.65
N ILE A 56 -0.71 -7.40 2.29
CA ILE A 56 0.18 -6.63 3.16
C ILE A 56 -0.44 -5.27 3.51
N ALA A 57 -1.07 -4.59 2.55
CA ALA A 57 -1.74 -3.31 2.82
C ALA A 57 -2.84 -3.43 3.88
N LYS A 58 -3.64 -4.51 3.84
CA LYS A 58 -4.68 -4.78 4.84
C LYS A 58 -4.09 -5.07 6.21
N GLU A 59 -3.01 -5.84 6.28
CA GLU A 59 -2.30 -6.14 7.54
C GLU A 59 -1.76 -4.86 8.21
N HIS A 60 -1.36 -3.87 7.40
CA HIS A 60 -0.94 -2.56 7.89
C HIS A 60 -2.08 -1.55 8.09
N GLY A 61 -3.34 -1.95 7.99
CA GLY A 61 -4.50 -1.13 8.34
C GLY A 61 -5.07 -0.26 7.22
N ALA A 62 -4.65 -0.45 5.97
CA ALA A 62 -5.28 0.20 4.82
C ALA A 62 -6.47 -0.60 4.28
N LEU A 63 -7.46 0.10 3.72
CA LEU A 63 -8.55 -0.53 2.99
C LEU A 63 -8.11 -0.89 1.57
N VAL A 64 -8.46 -2.11 1.13
CA VAL A 64 -8.31 -2.54 -0.26
C VAL A 64 -9.65 -3.11 -0.72
N PRO A 65 -10.57 -2.24 -1.18
CA PRO A 65 -11.95 -2.65 -1.46
C PRO A 65 -12.07 -3.61 -2.65
N PHE A 66 -11.15 -3.53 -3.61
CA PHE A 66 -11.08 -4.42 -4.77
C PHE A 66 -9.66 -4.43 -5.36
N LEU A 67 -9.37 -5.44 -6.17
CA LEU A 67 -8.20 -5.44 -7.05
C LEU A 67 -8.51 -4.71 -8.35
N ARG A 68 -7.62 -3.80 -8.76
CA ARG A 68 -7.67 -3.16 -10.07
C ARG A 68 -7.43 -4.20 -11.16
N LYS A 69 -8.05 -3.97 -12.32
CA LYS A 69 -7.66 -4.67 -13.55
C LYS A 69 -6.20 -4.28 -13.89
N PRO A 70 -5.38 -5.24 -14.34
CA PRO A 70 -4.01 -4.96 -14.78
C PRO A 70 -3.98 -4.02 -15.99
#